data_AF-L0BEG2-F1
#
_entry.id   AF-L0BEG2-F1
#
_cell.length_a   1.000
_cell.length_b   1.000
_cell.length_c   1.000
_cell.angle_alpha   90.00
_cell.angle_beta   90.00
_cell.angle_gamma   90.00
#
_symmetry.space_group_name_H-M   'P 1'
#
loop_
_entity.id
_entity.type
_entity.pdbx_description
1 polymer ?
#
loop_
_entity_poly.entity_id
_entity_poly.type
_entity_poly.pdbx_seq_one_letter_code
_entity_poly.pdbx_strand_id
1 'polypeptide(L)'
;TYRNTGTLAGVPAQKEVYGVEMDKNEWSLTQVPRLENYGGLIFGCLDEKAAPLVDYLGDMARYLDLITKKTQGELEVRGEPQRWIIDSNWKLGAD
;
A
#
# COMPACT_ATOMS: atom_id res chain seq x y z
N THR A 1 -7.39 -3.00 19.50
CA THR A 1 -6.96 -4.15 18.65
C THR A 1 -7.63 -4.05 17.29
N TYR A 2 -6.85 -4.18 16.22
CA TYR A 2 -7.32 -4.10 14.84
C TYR A 2 -7.17 -5.44 14.12
N ARG A 3 -8.01 -5.70 13.11
CA ARG A 3 -7.81 -6.81 12.16
C ARG A 3 -6.79 -6.40 11.09
N ASN A 4 -6.27 -7.39 10.35
CA ASN A 4 -5.45 -7.14 9.16
C ASN A 4 -6.22 -6.43 8.02
N THR A 5 -7.56 -6.42 8.08
CA THR A 5 -8.43 -5.61 7.21
C THR A 5 -8.47 -4.13 7.63
N GLY A 6 -7.78 -3.74 8.71
CA GLY A 6 -7.79 -2.39 9.26
C GLY A 6 -9.00 -2.05 10.14
N THR A 7 -9.99 -2.93 10.25
CA THR A 7 -11.19 -2.67 11.08
C THR A 7 -10.88 -2.77 12.56
N LEU A 8 -11.47 -1.88 13.36
CA LEU A 8 -11.32 -1.89 14.82
C LEU A 8 -12.09 -3.08 15.42
N ALA A 9 -11.36 -4.09 15.89
CA ALA A 9 -11.94 -5.30 16.46
C ALA A 9 -12.35 -5.12 17.93
N GLY A 10 -11.50 -4.48 18.71
CA GLY A 10 -11.65 -4.42 20.16
C GLY A 10 -11.06 -3.17 20.77
N VAL A 11 -11.78 -2.63 21.76
CA VAL A 11 -11.35 -1.51 22.60
C VAL A 11 -11.37 -2.03 24.04
N PRO A 12 -10.25 -1.95 24.78
CA PRO A 12 -10.23 -2.33 26.19
C PRO A 12 -11.25 -1.52 27.01
N ALA A 13 -11.96 -2.17 27.93
CA ALA A 13 -12.97 -1.54 28.80
C ALA A 13 -14.02 -0.68 28.05
N GLN A 14 -14.41 -1.11 26.84
CA GLN A 14 -15.30 -0.33 25.96
C GLN A 14 -16.59 0.08 26.67
N LYS A 15 -17.26 -0.86 27.34
CA LYS A 15 -18.57 -0.60 27.96
C LYS A 15 -18.45 0.35 29.15
N GLU A 16 -17.38 0.20 29.93
CA GLU A 16 -17.17 0.91 31.19
C GLU A 16 -16.69 2.35 30.98
N VAL A 17 -15.92 2.60 29.92
CA VAL A 17 -15.30 3.92 29.67
C VAL A 17 -15.94 4.66 28.49
N TYR A 18 -16.22 3.95 27.41
CA TYR A 18 -16.69 4.55 26.14
C TYR A 18 -18.18 4.28 25.87
N GLY A 19 -18.83 3.46 26.71
CA GLY A 19 -20.23 3.09 26.57
C GLY A 19 -20.52 2.17 25.38
N VAL A 20 -21.80 1.83 25.24
CA VAL A 20 -22.30 1.01 24.12
C VAL A 20 -22.46 1.83 22.83
N GLU A 21 -22.42 3.16 22.95
CA GLU A 21 -22.67 4.12 21.86
C GLU A 21 -21.46 4.30 20.93
N MET A 22 -20.25 3.92 21.36
CA MET A 22 -19.06 4.00 20.51
C MET A 22 -19.19 3.03 19.32
N ASP A 23 -19.41 3.56 18.13
CA ASP A 23 -19.34 2.79 16.89
C ASP A 23 -17.88 2.54 16.50
N LYS A 24 -17.47 1.27 16.48
CA LYS A 24 -16.10 0.89 16.10
C LYS A 24 -15.79 1.16 14.64
N ASN A 25 -16.80 1.22 13.77
CA ASN A 25 -16.59 1.37 12.33
C ASN A 25 -15.99 2.74 11.99
N GLU A 26 -16.35 3.78 12.75
CA GLU A 26 -15.82 5.14 12.61
C GLU A 26 -14.33 5.27 12.97
N TRP A 27 -13.76 4.27 13.67
CA TRP A 27 -12.41 4.31 14.22
C TRP A 27 -11.48 3.24 13.61
N SER A 28 -11.78 2.79 12.39
CA SER A 28 -10.92 1.90 11.62
C SER A 28 -9.62 2.59 11.19
N LEU A 29 -8.57 1.82 10.87
CA LEU A 29 -7.32 2.38 10.34
C LEU A 29 -7.59 3.13 9.03
N THR A 30 -6.95 4.30 8.87
CA THR A 30 -6.99 5.07 7.63
C THR A 30 -6.48 4.22 6.47
N GLN A 31 -7.35 3.98 5.50
CA GLN A 31 -7.01 3.21 4.31
C GLN A 31 -6.20 4.06 3.34
N VAL A 32 -5.29 3.42 2.60
CA VAL A 32 -4.73 4.04 1.40
C VAL A 32 -5.87 4.16 0.38
N PRO A 33 -6.22 5.37 -0.10
CA PRO A 33 -7.39 5.58 -0.94
C PRO A 33 -7.40 4.71 -2.19
N ARG A 34 -6.23 4.52 -2.81
CA ARG A 34 -6.09 3.67 -3.99
C ARG A 34 -4.89 2.75 -3.85
N LEU A 35 -5.14 1.46 -3.93
CA LEU A 35 -4.12 0.41 -3.89
C LEU A 35 -4.28 -0.46 -5.13
N GLU A 36 -3.23 -0.52 -5.95
CA GLU A 36 -3.26 -1.24 -7.24
C GLU A 36 -2.03 -2.13 -7.39
N ASN A 37 -2.19 -3.24 -8.11
CA ASN A 37 -1.13 -4.19 -8.39
C ASN A 37 -0.85 -4.22 -9.91
N TYR A 38 0.42 -4.06 -10.29
CA TYR A 38 0.88 -4.22 -11.66
C TYR A 38 2.04 -5.21 -11.73
N GLY A 39 1.80 -6.42 -12.24
CA GLY A 39 2.85 -7.42 -12.44
C GLY A 39 3.54 -7.87 -11.14
N GLY A 40 2.82 -7.91 -10.01
CA GLY A 40 3.35 -8.23 -8.68
C GLY A 40 3.87 -7.03 -7.90
N LEU A 41 3.95 -5.86 -8.53
CA LEU A 41 4.34 -4.59 -7.88
C LEU A 41 3.09 -3.90 -7.32
N ILE A 42 3.05 -3.67 -6.00
CA ILE A 42 1.93 -3.02 -5.32
C ILE A 42 2.24 -1.52 -5.17
N PHE A 43 1.35 -0.66 -5.70
CA PHE A 43 1.42 0.80 -5.60
C PHE A 43 0.26 1.35 -4.79
N GLY A 44 0.54 2.37 -3.98
CA GLY A 44 -0.46 3.13 -3.24
C GLY A 44 -0.51 4.58 -3.69
N CYS A 45 -1.70 5.15 -3.83
CA CYS A 45 -1.92 6.55 -4.12
C CYS A 45 -2.82 7.18 -3.06
N LEU A 46 -2.41 8.37 -2.58
CA LEU A 46 -3.13 9.14 -1.57
C LEU A 46 -4.21 10.06 -2.18
N ASP A 47 -4.23 10.22 -3.50
CA ASP A 47 -5.27 10.95 -4.21
C ASP A 47 -6.32 9.98 -4.77
N GLU A 48 -7.52 10.06 -4.22
CA GLU A 48 -8.67 9.25 -4.64
C GLU A 48 -9.11 9.55 -6.08
N LYS A 49 -8.83 10.75 -6.59
CA LYS A 49 -9.21 11.19 -7.93
C LYS A 49 -8.13 10.93 -8.98
N ALA A 50 -7.00 10.34 -8.59
CA ALA A 50 -5.93 9.99 -9.53
C ALA A 50 -6.44 9.05 -10.63
N ALA A 51 -5.77 9.07 -11.78
CA ALA A 51 -6.02 8.12 -12.87
C ALA A 51 -5.60 6.68 -12.49
N PRO A 52 -6.21 5.63 -13.07
CA PRO A 52 -5.73 4.23 -12.96
C PRO A 52 -4.22 4.08 -13.06
N LEU A 53 -3.62 3.17 -12.30
CA LEU A 53 -2.17 2.95 -12.29
C LEU A 53 -1.65 2.66 -13.71
N VAL A 54 -2.38 1.86 -14.49
CA VAL A 54 -2.01 1.55 -15.87
C VAL A 54 -1.94 2.79 -16.77
N ASP A 55 -2.84 3.76 -16.55
CA ASP A 55 -2.86 5.01 -17.30
C ASP A 55 -1.74 5.95 -16.85
N TYR A 56 -1.44 5.96 -15.54
CA TYR A 56 -0.31 6.70 -14.98
C TYR A 56 1.04 6.18 -15.51
N LEU A 57 1.19 4.85 -15.59
CA LEU A 57 2.38 4.22 -16.16
C LEU A 57 2.49 4.49 -17.68
N GLY A 58 1.37 4.56 -18.38
CA GLY A 58 1.32 4.80 -19.82
C GLY A 58 2.21 3.82 -20.59
N ASP A 59 3.05 4.33 -21.50
CA ASP A 59 3.94 3.49 -22.31
C ASP A 59 5.01 2.74 -21.49
N MET A 60 5.36 3.24 -20.30
CA MET A 60 6.31 2.56 -19.40
C MET A 60 5.80 1.20 -18.92
N ALA A 61 4.48 1.01 -18.88
CA ALA A 61 3.86 -0.25 -18.51
C ALA A 61 4.39 -1.43 -19.35
N ARG A 62 4.57 -1.21 -20.66
CA ARG A 62 5.13 -2.24 -21.57
C ARG A 62 6.57 -2.60 -21.25
N TYR A 63 7.38 -1.63 -20.82
CA TYR A 63 8.76 -1.90 -20.43
C TYR A 63 8.82 -2.65 -19.09
N LEU A 64 7.90 -2.37 -18.17
CA LEU A 64 7.77 -3.15 -16.93
C LEU A 64 7.37 -4.60 -17.21
N ASP A 65 6.48 -4.85 -18.16
CA ASP A 65 6.09 -6.21 -18.58
C ASP A 65 7.30 -7.03 -19.06
N LEU A 66 8.27 -6.40 -19.74
CA LEU A 66 9.51 -7.05 -20.14
C LEU A 66 10.34 -7.52 -18.95
N ILE A 67 10.08 -7.06 -17.72
CA ILE A 67 10.78 -7.46 -16.49
C ILE A 67 9.92 -8.38 -15.65
N THR A 68 8.67 -7.99 -15.39
CA THR A 68 7.77 -8.67 -14.46
C THR A 68 7.11 -9.91 -15.06
N LYS A 69 6.99 -9.97 -16.40
CA LYS A 69 6.32 -11.08 -17.11
C LYS A 69 7.28 -11.87 -18.01
N LYS A 70 8.57 -11.91 -17.66
CA LYS A 70 9.60 -12.63 -18.44
C LYS A 70 9.37 -14.14 -18.51
N THR A 71 8.79 -14.73 -17.47
CA THR A 71 8.54 -16.17 -17.37
C THR A 71 7.05 -16.40 -17.15
N GLN A 72 6.61 -17.65 -17.27
CA GLN A 72 5.24 -18.02 -16.90
C GLN A 72 4.98 -17.94 -15.39
N GLY A 73 6.05 -17.87 -14.58
CA GLY A 73 5.96 -17.71 -13.13
C GLY A 73 5.91 -16.23 -12.73
N GLU A 74 5.45 -15.99 -11.51
CA GLU A 74 5.44 -14.66 -10.91
C GLU A 74 6.85 -14.25 -10.43
N LEU A 75 7.05 -12.94 -10.27
CA LEU A 75 8.27 -12.40 -9.69
C LEU A 75 8.26 -12.56 -8.17
N GLU A 76 9.32 -13.16 -7.61
CA GLU A 76 9.53 -13.23 -6.16
C GLU A 76 10.68 -12.32 -5.72
N VAL A 77 10.51 -11.63 -4.59
CA VAL A 77 11.60 -10.90 -3.92
C VAL A 77 12.34 -11.88 -3.03
N ARG A 78 13.68 -11.91 -3.15
CA ARG A 78 14.53 -12.79 -2.34
C ARG A 78 15.07 -12.06 -1.12
N GLY A 79 14.67 -12.54 0.06
CA GLY A 79 15.14 -12.02 1.33
C GLY A 79 14.60 -10.62 1.63
N GLU A 80 15.23 -9.98 2.60
CA GLU A 80 14.87 -8.63 3.03
C GLU A 80 15.61 -7.56 2.20
N PRO A 81 14.99 -6.39 1.97
CA PRO A 81 15.68 -5.28 1.32
C PRO A 81 16.79 -4.73 2.24
N GLN A 82 17.91 -4.33 1.65
CA GLN A 82 18.93 -3.58 2.37
C GLN A 82 18.42 -2.16 2.68
N ARG A 83 18.60 -1.70 3.92
CA ARG A 83 18.08 -0.41 4.41
C ARG A 83 19.17 0.35 5.16
N TRP A 84 19.49 1.56 4.71
CA TRP A 84 20.40 2.48 5.37
C TRP A 84 19.98 3.94 5.11
N ILE A 85 20.57 4.88 5.85
CA ILE A 85 20.31 6.32 5.72
C ILE A 85 21.44 6.95 4.91
N ILE A 86 21.08 7.79 3.95
CA ILE A 86 22.01 8.63 3.18
C ILE A 86 21.61 10.09 3.43
N ASP A 87 22.58 10.94 3.75
CA ASP A 87 22.35 12.39 3.88
C ASP A 87 22.37 13.05 2.49
N SER A 88 21.28 12.87 1.75
CA SER A 88 21.14 13.34 0.38
C SER A 88 19.66 13.50 0.01
N ASN A 89 19.37 14.29 -1.03
CA ASN A 89 18.01 14.40 -1.54
C ASN A 89 17.62 13.16 -2.35
N TRP A 90 16.43 12.61 -2.13
CA TRP A 90 15.93 11.42 -2.84
C TRP A 90 15.93 11.55 -4.37
N LYS A 91 15.81 12.78 -4.90
CA LYS A 91 15.85 13.02 -6.35
C LYS A 91 17.18 12.63 -6.99
N LEU A 92 18.30 12.72 -6.26
CA LEU A 92 19.62 12.37 -6.80
C LEU A 92 19.78 10.88 -7.11
N GLY A 93 19.01 10.01 -6.48
CA GLY A 93 19.00 8.57 -6.82
C GLY A 93 17.97 8.21 -7.90
N ALA A 94 17.10 9.14 -8.27
CA ALA A 94 16.05 8.94 -9.26
C ALA A 94 16.38 9.56 -10.63
N ASP A 95 17.24 10.58 -10.65
CA ASP A 95 17.82 11.21 -11.85
C ASP A 95 18.92 10.34 -12.47
#